data_AF-A0A5R2MYJ0-F1
#
_entry.id   AF-A0A5R2MYJ0-F1
#
_cell.length_a   1.000
_cell.length_b   1.000
_cell.length_c   1.000
_cell.angle_alpha   90.00
_cell.angle_beta   90.00
_cell.angle_gamma   90.00
#
_symmetry.space_group_name_H-M   'P 1'
#
loop_
_entity.id
_entity.type
_entity.pdbx_description
1 polymer ?
#
loop_
_entity_poly.entity_id
_entity_poly.type
_entity_poly.pdbx_seq_one_letter_code
_entity_poly.pdbx_strand_id
1 'polypeptide(L)'
;TGLPAYVRVRQGIAYTFQITSVFANLPAYDNVALPVQRTLSDGRSKGAVRAGVMSALERTGLADRAHMPAGQLSYGHQRLLEVAMGLALKPRLLILDEPTHGLADSETANFAALARHRAKTTT
;
A
#
# COMPACT_ATOMS: atom_id res chain seq x y z
N THR A 1 -26.48 -3.35 -7.65
CA THR A 1 -26.41 -1.98 -8.21
C THR A 1 -25.66 -2.02 -9.54
N GLY A 2 -26.07 -1.25 -10.56
CA GLY A 2 -25.53 -1.33 -11.93
C GLY A 2 -24.41 -0.35 -12.28
N LEU A 3 -23.70 0.23 -11.30
CA LEU A 3 -22.72 1.29 -11.55
C LEU A 3 -21.39 0.76 -12.12
N PRO A 4 -20.78 1.45 -13.10
CA PRO A 4 -19.44 1.15 -13.62
C PRO A 4 -18.33 1.23 -12.55
N ALA A 5 -17.27 0.41 -12.70
CA ALA A 5 -16.22 0.26 -11.68
C ALA A 5 -15.51 1.57 -11.29
N TYR A 6 -15.19 2.44 -12.26
CA TYR A 6 -14.50 3.71 -12.00
C TYR A 6 -15.33 4.71 -11.18
N VAL A 7 -16.66 4.62 -11.27
CA VAL A 7 -17.58 5.47 -10.49
C VAL A 7 -17.59 5.05 -9.02
N ARG A 8 -17.53 3.74 -8.75
CA ARG A 8 -17.47 3.19 -7.39
C ARG A 8 -16.17 3.57 -6.68
N VAL A 9 -15.05 3.51 -7.39
CA VAL A 9 -13.73 3.95 -6.89
C VAL A 9 -13.73 5.43 -6.51
N ARG A 10 -14.34 6.28 -7.35
CA ARG A 10 -14.50 7.72 -7.06
C ARG A 10 -15.39 8.01 -5.85
N GLN A 11 -16.31 7.10 -5.50
CA GLN A 11 -17.14 7.20 -4.31
C GLN A 11 -16.47 6.60 -3.05
N GLY A 12 -15.20 6.17 -3.15
CA GLY A 12 -14.42 5.69 -2.02
C GLY A 12 -14.44 4.19 -1.80
N ILE A 13 -14.97 3.41 -2.75
CA ILE A 13 -14.96 1.94 -2.73
C ILE A 13 -13.74 1.44 -3.50
N ALA A 14 -12.71 0.96 -2.80
CA ALA A 14 -11.62 0.23 -3.42
C ALA A 14 -11.84 -1.28 -3.23
N TYR A 15 -12.02 -1.99 -4.35
CA TYR A 15 -12.01 -3.45 -4.42
C TYR A 15 -10.63 -3.89 -4.90
N THR A 16 -9.95 -4.76 -4.15
CA THR A 16 -8.74 -5.42 -4.61
C THR A 16 -9.09 -6.90 -4.84
N PHE A 17 -8.99 -7.35 -6.08
CA PHE A 17 -8.91 -8.77 -6.43
C PHE A 17 -7.55 -8.98 -7.07
N GLN A 18 -6.79 -9.98 -6.59
CA GLN A 18 -5.57 -10.67 -7.07
C GLN A 18 -4.57 -10.04 -8.08
N ILE A 19 -4.77 -8.83 -8.62
CA ILE A 19 -3.90 -8.22 -9.62
C ILE A 19 -3.75 -6.73 -9.32
N THR A 20 -2.66 -6.39 -8.63
CA THR A 20 -1.81 -5.27 -9.03
C THR A 20 -0.37 -5.61 -8.66
N SER A 21 0.32 -6.21 -9.62
CA SER A 21 1.76 -6.53 -9.57
C SER A 21 2.54 -5.30 -9.14
N VAL A 22 3.37 -5.46 -8.10
CA VAL A 22 4.49 -4.55 -7.86
C VAL A 22 5.24 -4.34 -9.17
N PHE A 23 5.72 -3.13 -9.42
CA PHE A 23 6.63 -2.84 -10.52
C PHE A 23 7.98 -3.44 -10.17
N ALA A 24 8.19 -4.70 -10.60
CA ALA A 24 9.32 -5.53 -10.20
C ALA A 24 10.69 -4.88 -10.45
N ASN A 25 10.80 -4.10 -11.55
CA ASN A 25 12.02 -3.41 -11.95
C ASN A 25 12.23 -2.07 -11.22
N LEU A 26 11.25 -1.61 -10.44
CA LEU A 26 11.35 -0.37 -9.67
C LEU A 26 11.65 -0.67 -8.20
N PRO A 27 12.41 0.21 -7.52
CA PRO A 27 12.55 0.18 -6.07
C PRO A 27 11.21 0.15 -5.34
N ALA A 28 11.18 -0.45 -4.15
CA ALA A 28 10.01 -0.40 -3.25
C ALA A 28 9.55 1.05 -2.98
N TYR A 29 10.50 1.99 -2.87
CA TYR A 29 10.24 3.42 -2.76
C TYR A 29 9.40 3.94 -3.94
N ASP A 30 9.79 3.65 -5.17
CA ASP A 30 9.13 4.18 -6.37
C ASP A 30 7.75 3.56 -6.56
N ASN A 31 7.60 2.28 -6.22
CA ASN A 31 6.30 1.60 -6.17
C ASN A 31 5.29 2.36 -5.30
N VAL A 32 5.72 2.83 -4.12
CA VAL A 32 4.88 3.59 -3.17
C VAL A 32 4.80 5.08 -3.53
N ALA A 33 5.81 5.64 -4.20
CA ALA A 33 5.81 7.05 -4.61
C ALA A 33 4.67 7.38 -5.57
N LEU A 34 4.33 6.45 -6.47
CA LEU A 34 3.23 6.59 -7.43
C LEU A 34 1.87 6.86 -6.74
N PRO A 35 1.38 6.02 -5.82
CA PRO A 35 0.14 6.29 -5.09
C PRO A 35 0.23 7.48 -4.14
N VAL A 36 1.38 7.74 -3.49
CA VAL A 36 1.54 8.91 -2.62
C VAL A 36 1.33 10.21 -3.41
N GLN A 37 2.00 10.34 -4.57
CA GLN A 37 1.87 11.51 -5.44
C GLN A 37 0.42 11.75 -5.90
N ARG A 38 -0.36 10.68 -6.06
CA ARG A 38 -1.78 10.75 -6.45
C ARG A 38 -2.66 11.43 -5.39
N THR A 39 -2.27 11.38 -4.12
CA THR A 39 -3.06 11.91 -2.99
C THR A 39 -2.69 13.34 -2.59
N LEU A 40 -1.63 13.91 -3.16
CA LEU A 40 -1.17 15.26 -2.84
C LEU A 40 -1.83 16.26 -3.80
N SER A 41 -2.78 17.06 -3.29
CA SER A 41 -3.54 18.03 -4.08
C SER A 41 -2.72 19.23 -4.55
N ASP A 42 -1.76 19.70 -3.73
CA ASP A 42 -1.11 21.01 -3.89
C ASP A 42 0.43 20.95 -3.89
N GLY A 43 1.04 19.77 -3.88
CA GLY A 43 2.47 19.71 -3.63
C GLY A 43 3.11 18.38 -4.00
N ARG A 44 3.53 18.27 -5.26
CA ARG A 44 4.60 17.33 -5.69
C ARG A 44 5.97 17.71 -5.11
N SER A 45 6.01 18.42 -3.98
CA SER A 45 7.28 18.76 -3.34
C SER A 45 7.97 17.45 -3.01
N LYS A 46 9.23 17.32 -3.43
CA LYS A 46 10.00 16.08 -3.24
C LYS A 46 10.00 15.66 -1.76
N GLY A 47 9.95 16.62 -0.83
CA GLY A 47 9.85 16.38 0.61
C GLY A 47 8.54 15.71 1.03
N ALA A 48 7.38 16.21 0.57
CA ALA A 48 6.08 15.63 0.93
C ALA A 48 5.91 14.22 0.37
N VAL A 49 6.37 13.98 -0.86
CA VAL A 49 6.38 12.64 -1.46
C VAL A 49 7.27 11.71 -0.64
N ARG A 50 8.51 12.12 -0.35
CA ARG A 50 9.44 11.30 0.43
C ARG A 50 8.88 10.95 1.81
N ALA A 51 8.32 11.92 2.52
CA ALA A 51 7.72 11.69 3.84
C ALA A 51 6.55 10.71 3.77
N GLY A 52 5.66 10.86 2.78
CA GLY A 52 4.54 9.94 2.57
C GLY A 52 4.99 8.52 2.22
N VAL A 53 6.02 8.39 1.38
CA VAL A 53 6.58 7.09 0.98
C VAL A 53 7.20 6.37 2.17
N MET A 54 8.09 7.05 2.90
CA MET A 54 8.76 6.46 4.05
C MET A 54 7.76 6.06 5.13
N SER A 55 6.77 6.91 5.42
CA SER A 55 5.70 6.58 6.37
C SER A 55 4.92 5.33 5.96
N ALA A 56 4.63 5.14 4.67
CA ALA A 56 3.94 3.95 4.20
C ALA A 56 4.82 2.69 4.28
N LEU A 57 6.11 2.78 3.97
CA LEU A 57 7.07 1.67 4.07
C LEU A 57 7.39 1.28 5.52
N GLU A 58 7.55 2.25 6.42
CA GLU A 58 7.75 2.00 7.86
C GLU A 58 6.59 1.22 8.44
N ARG A 59 5.36 1.62 8.10
CA ARG A 59 4.13 0.96 8.56
C ARG A 59 4.00 -0.49 8.10
N THR A 60 4.65 -0.88 7.01
CA THR A 60 4.67 -2.27 6.52
C THR A 60 5.98 -2.99 6.81
N GLY A 61 6.92 -2.37 7.54
CA GLY A 61 8.23 -2.97 7.87
C GLY A 61 9.20 -3.05 6.68
N LEU A 62 8.99 -2.24 5.64
CA LEU A 62 9.79 -2.24 4.40
C LEU A 62 10.73 -1.02 4.27
N ALA A 63 10.83 -0.18 5.29
CA ALA A 63 11.65 1.04 5.24
C ALA A 63 13.12 0.76 4.88
N ASP A 64 13.73 -0.26 5.50
CA ASP A 64 15.12 -0.66 5.25
C ASP A 64 15.34 -1.24 3.85
N ARG A 65 14.26 -1.54 3.13
CA ARG A 65 14.26 -2.10 1.77
C ARG A 65 13.78 -1.10 0.72
N ALA A 66 13.63 0.17 1.07
CA ALA A 66 13.11 1.21 0.19
C ALA A 66 13.82 1.27 -1.17
N HIS A 67 15.13 1.04 -1.21
CA HIS A 67 15.95 1.12 -2.42
C HIS A 67 16.12 -0.21 -3.16
N MET A 68 15.58 -1.31 -2.62
CA MET A 68 15.64 -2.62 -3.25
C MET A 68 14.60 -2.72 -4.37
N PRO A 69 14.96 -3.23 -5.57
CA PRO A 69 14.00 -3.54 -6.61
C PRO A 69 12.91 -4.48 -6.09
N ALA A 70 11.64 -4.19 -6.37
CA ALA A 70 10.54 -4.95 -5.82
C ALA A 70 10.57 -6.43 -6.23
N GLY A 71 11.10 -6.75 -7.41
CA GLY A 71 11.27 -8.13 -7.88
C GLY A 71 12.29 -8.96 -7.09
N GLN A 72 13.16 -8.31 -6.30
CA GLN A 72 14.13 -8.99 -5.42
C GLN A 72 13.60 -9.20 -4.00
N LEU A 73 12.44 -8.63 -3.66
CA LEU A 73 11.78 -8.88 -2.40
C LEU A 73 11.23 -10.31 -2.38
N SER A 74 11.22 -10.93 -1.19
CA SER A 74 10.48 -12.18 -0.99
C SER A 74 9.00 -11.98 -1.33
N TYR A 75 8.31 -13.07 -1.68
CA TYR A 75 6.89 -13.01 -2.01
C TYR A 75 6.05 -12.32 -0.92
N GLY A 76 6.31 -12.63 0.37
CA GLY A 76 5.66 -11.96 1.49
C GLY A 76 5.94 -10.45 1.56
N HIS A 77 7.18 -10.03 1.33
CA HIS A 77 7.52 -8.60 1.26
C HIS A 77 6.89 -7.90 0.04
N GLN A 78 6.75 -8.58 -1.10
CA GLN A 78 6.02 -8.04 -2.25
C GLN A 78 4.55 -7.81 -1.88
N ARG A 79 3.94 -8.73 -1.13
CA ARG A 79 2.57 -8.56 -0.62
C ARG A 79 2.44 -7.38 0.35
N LEU A 80 3.40 -7.23 1.27
CA LEU A 80 3.46 -6.05 2.16
C LEU A 80 3.66 -4.74 1.39
N LEU A 81 4.39 -4.77 0.28
CA LEU A 81 4.57 -3.61 -0.60
C LEU A 81 3.25 -3.22 -1.29
N GLU A 82 2.49 -4.19 -1.79
CA GLU A 82 1.14 -3.94 -2.34
C GLU A 82 0.22 -3.29 -1.30
N VAL A 83 0.26 -3.78 -0.06
CA VAL A 83 -0.50 -3.18 1.07
C VAL A 83 -0.04 -1.74 1.33
N ALA A 84 1.27 -1.47 1.32
CA ALA A 84 1.81 -0.12 1.49
C ALA A 84 1.30 0.82 0.39
N MET A 85 1.32 0.37 -0.87
CA MET A 85 0.81 1.11 -2.02
C MET A 85 -0.69 1.40 -1.88
N GLY A 86 -1.49 0.41 -1.49
CA GLY A 86 -2.92 0.56 -1.27
C GLY A 86 -3.24 1.54 -0.13
N LEU A 87 -2.51 1.48 0.97
CA LEU A 87 -2.68 2.40 2.10
C LEU A 87 -2.23 3.83 1.78
N ALA A 88 -1.21 3.99 0.93
CA ALA A 88 -0.73 5.29 0.48
C ALA A 88 -1.80 6.08 -0.30
N LEU A 89 -2.77 5.41 -0.92
CA LEU A 89 -3.92 6.04 -1.58
C LEU A 89 -4.95 6.63 -0.61
N LYS A 90 -4.76 6.45 0.70
CA LYS A 90 -5.70 6.89 1.75
C LYS A 90 -7.16 6.47 1.48
N PRO A 91 -7.42 5.18 1.19
CA PRO A 91 -8.77 4.72 0.88
C PRO A 91 -9.70 4.82 2.10
N ARG A 92 -10.99 5.07 1.86
CA ARG A 92 -12.04 5.01 2.88
C ARG A 92 -12.44 3.57 3.23
N LEU A 93 -12.34 2.67 2.26
CA LEU A 93 -12.55 1.23 2.40
C LEU A 93 -11.44 0.51 1.64
N LEU A 94 -10.67 -0.33 2.32
CA LEU A 94 -9.66 -1.20 1.73
C LEU A 94 -10.08 -2.65 1.98
N ILE A 95 -10.44 -3.35 0.91
CA ILE A 95 -10.78 -4.78 0.97
C ILE A 95 -9.53 -5.58 0.60
N LEU A 96 -9.11 -6.48 1.48
CA LEU A 96 -7.96 -7.35 1.26
C LEU A 96 -8.44 -8.79 1.32
N ASP A 97 -8.26 -9.52 0.22
CA ASP A 97 -8.54 -10.94 0.16
C ASP A 97 -7.24 -11.72 0.46
N GLU A 98 -7.28 -12.59 1.46
CA GLU A 98 -6.13 -13.38 1.95
C GLU A 98 -4.83 -12.58 2.14
N PRO A 99 -4.80 -11.48 2.93
CA PRO A 99 -3.64 -10.60 3.00
C PRO A 99 -2.41 -11.20 3.70
N THR A 100 -2.59 -12.23 4.52
CA THR A 100 -1.53 -12.86 5.32
C THR A 100 -0.93 -14.09 4.66
N HIS A 101 -1.47 -14.52 3.52
CA HIS A 101 -0.96 -15.69 2.82
C HIS A 101 0.47 -15.44 2.30
N GLY A 102 1.41 -16.31 2.67
CA GLY A 102 2.81 -16.19 2.27
C GLY A 102 3.66 -15.20 3.10
N LEU A 103 3.11 -14.64 4.18
CA LEU A 103 3.86 -13.88 5.18
C LEU A 103 4.46 -14.80 6.24
N ALA A 104 5.63 -14.44 6.78
CA ALA A 104 6.15 -15.05 8.00
C ALA A 104 5.31 -14.65 9.24
N ASP A 105 5.45 -15.37 10.35
CA ASP A 105 4.68 -15.08 11.57
C ASP A 105 4.91 -13.66 12.11
N SER A 106 6.14 -13.17 12.06
CA SER A 106 6.50 -11.81 12.47
C SER A 106 5.89 -10.73 11.56
N GLU A 107 5.83 -11.00 10.26
CA GLU A 107 5.23 -10.13 9.25
C GLU A 107 3.69 -10.11 9.38
N THR A 108 3.10 -11.27 9.64
CA THR A 108 1.66 -11.42 9.92
C THR A 108 1.25 -10.63 11.16
N ALA A 109 2.05 -10.69 12.24
CA ALA A 109 1.80 -9.92 13.45
C ALA A 109 1.85 -8.40 13.18
N ASN A 110 2.84 -7.93 12.40
CA ASN A 110 2.95 -6.53 12.01
C ASN A 110 1.76 -6.09 11.14
N PHE A 111 1.40 -6.90 10.15
CA PHE A 111 0.24 -6.65 9.29
C PHE A 111 -1.07 -6.59 10.11
N ALA A 112 -1.26 -7.50 11.05
CA ALA A 112 -2.44 -7.50 11.92
C ALA A 112 -2.50 -6.25 12.82
N ALA A 113 -1.35 -5.78 13.33
CA ALA A 113 -1.27 -4.53 14.09
C ALA A 113 -1.63 -3.32 13.22
N LEU A 114 -1.12 -3.27 11.98
CA LEU A 114 -1.41 -2.24 10.99
C LEU A 114 -2.91 -2.17 10.65
N ALA A 115 -3.54 -3.31 10.41
CA ALA A 115 -4.97 -3.42 10.12
C ALA A 115 -5.82 -2.91 11.31
N ARG A 116 -5.49 -3.34 12.54
CA ARG A 116 -6.18 -2.90 13.77
C ARG A 116 -6.05 -1.40 14.01
N HIS A 117 -4.89 -0.79 13.76
CA HIS A 117 -4.72 0.65 13.91
C HIS A 117 -5.64 1.42 12.97
N ARG A 118 -5.72 1.02 11.69
CA ARG A 118 -6.55 1.72 10.69
C ARG A 118 -8.05 1.58 10.96
N ALA A 119 -8.51 0.41 11.39
CA ALA A 119 -9.90 0.18 11.75
C ALA A 119 -10.40 1.11 12.88
N LYS A 120 -9.52 1.50 13.83
CA LYS A 120 -9.87 2.40 14.93
C LYS A 120 -9.93 3.88 14.56
N THR A 121 -9.25 4.29 13.49
CA THR A 121 -9.17 5.70 13.07
C THR A 121 -10.23 6.06 12.02
N THR A 122 -10.96 5.07 11.49
CA THR A 122 -12.05 5.27 10.52
C THR A 122 -13.39 5.19 11.25
N THR A 123 -13.77 6.29 11.91
CA THR A 123 -15.15 6.63 12.28
C THR A 123 -15.52 7.90 11.51
#